data_AF-B9DYS3-F1
#
_entry.id   AF-B9DYS3-F1
#
_cell.length_a   1.000
_cell.length_b   1.000
_cell.length_c   1.000
_cell.angle_alpha   90.00
_cell.angle_beta   90.00
_cell.angle_gamma   90.00
#
_symmetry.space_group_name_H-M   'P 1'
#
loop_
_entity.id
_entity.type
_entity.pdbx_description
1 polymer ?
#
loop_
_entity_poly.entity_id
_entity_poly.type
_entity_poly.pdbx_seq_one_letter_code
_entity_poly.pdbx_strand_id
1 'polypeptide(L)'
;MIQKLSAVLTQYLCKKNTYTLTLDDMEKINYAIIIILEETFKLIFLFILFTLLGTIKYLLFSLLILLSIRIFAGGFHAKNSIKCILFSTLFFLCTCILIFWIPNFTRITYWIISVTSIILNIIYSPVPSENRPITRVKRKLHLKFISVISTSC
;
A
#
# COMPACT_ATOMS: atom_id res chain seq x y z
N MET A 1 -8.38 -15.52 12.35
CA MET A 1 -7.07 -15.72 13.00
C MET A 1 -6.39 -14.38 13.30
N ILE A 2 -6.19 -13.52 12.30
CA ILE A 2 -5.56 -12.19 12.47
C ILE A 2 -6.27 -11.32 13.51
N GLN A 3 -7.60 -11.26 13.50
CA GLN A 3 -8.38 -10.49 14.50
C GLN A 3 -8.19 -10.97 15.95
N LYS A 4 -8.01 -12.28 16.16
CA LYS A 4 -7.74 -12.82 17.51
C LYS A 4 -6.32 -12.48 17.94
N LEU A 5 -5.35 -12.57 17.03
CA LEU A 5 -3.96 -12.21 17.28
C LEU A 5 -3.82 -10.71 17.56
N SER A 6 -4.50 -9.86 16.81
CA SER A 6 -4.48 -8.41 17.01
C SER A 6 -5.11 -8.01 18.34
N ALA A 7 -6.19 -8.66 18.76
CA ALA A 7 -6.81 -8.43 20.06
C ALA A 7 -5.85 -8.79 21.22
N VAL A 8 -5.17 -9.93 21.14
CA VAL A 8 -4.17 -10.35 22.14
C VAL A 8 -3.00 -9.36 22.22
N LEU A 9 -2.46 -8.93 21.07
CA LEU A 9 -1.37 -7.95 21.00
C LEU A 9 -1.81 -6.59 21.55
N THR A 10 -3.03 -6.15 21.22
CA THR A 10 -3.59 -4.90 21.74
C THR A 10 -3.72 -4.97 23.26
N GLN A 11 -4.26 -6.07 23.80
CA GLN A 11 -4.41 -6.25 25.23
C GLN A 11 -3.05 -6.30 25.95
N TYR A 12 -2.05 -6.94 25.34
CA TYR A 12 -0.68 -6.97 25.86
C TYR A 12 -0.06 -5.56 25.92
N LEU A 13 -0.20 -4.78 24.85
CA LEU A 13 0.29 -3.40 24.78
C LEU A 13 -0.44 -2.49 25.78
N CYS A 14 -1.76 -2.63 25.91
CA CYS A 14 -2.56 -1.85 26.84
C CYS A 14 -2.19 -2.16 28.30
N LYS A 15 -1.96 -3.44 28.63
CA LYS A 15 -1.58 -3.87 30.00
C LYS A 15 -0.20 -3.38 30.41
N LYS A 16 0.70 -3.16 29.44
CA LYS A 16 2.08 -2.71 29.69
C LYS A 16 2.21 -1.18 29.75
N ASN A 17 1.23 -0.44 29.22
CA ASN A 17 1.26 1.02 29.22
C ASN A 17 0.74 1.61 30.54
N THR A 18 1.40 2.67 31.01
CA THR A 18 1.06 3.41 32.23
C THR A 18 -0.02 4.48 32.02
N TYR A 19 -0.46 4.71 30.79
CA TYR A 19 -1.44 5.75 30.43
C TYR A 19 -2.87 5.19 30.42
N THR A 20 -3.84 6.00 30.83
CA THR A 20 -5.28 5.71 30.67
C THR A 20 -5.68 5.84 29.20
N LEU A 21 -5.69 4.72 28.49
CA LEU A 21 -6.18 4.62 27.11
C LEU A 21 -7.70 4.67 27.09
N THR A 22 -8.27 5.45 26.16
CA THR A 22 -9.72 5.41 25.91
C THR A 22 -10.09 4.21 25.03
N LEU A 23 -11.37 3.84 24.97
CA LEU A 23 -11.85 2.78 24.08
C LEU A 23 -11.54 3.07 22.61
N ASP A 24 -11.66 4.33 22.19
CA ASP A 24 -11.34 4.77 20.83
C ASP A 24 -9.84 4.62 20.51
N ASP A 25 -8.96 4.85 21.49
CA ASP A 25 -7.53 4.61 21.32
C ASP A 25 -7.21 3.12 21.17
N MET A 26 -7.87 2.27 21.96
CA MET A 26 -7.71 0.81 21.86
C MET A 26 -8.17 0.28 20.50
N GLU A 27 -9.29 0.79 19.97
CA GLU A 27 -9.79 0.42 18.64
C GLU A 27 -8.81 0.83 17.53
N LYS A 28 -8.25 2.05 17.60
CA LYS A 28 -7.23 2.51 16.65
C LYS A 28 -5.97 1.65 16.69
N ILE A 29 -5.50 1.28 17.88
CA ILE A 29 -4.33 0.42 18.05
C ILE A 29 -4.61 -0.97 17.45
N ASN A 30 -5.76 -1.56 17.75
CA ASN A 30 -6.15 -2.86 17.21
C ASN A 30 -6.22 -2.82 15.68
N TYR A 31 -6.84 -1.78 15.11
CA TYR A 31 -6.91 -1.60 13.66
C TYR A 31 -5.52 -1.47 13.02
N ALA A 32 -4.62 -0.69 13.63
CA ALA A 32 -3.25 -0.55 13.14
C ALA A 32 -2.51 -1.91 13.15
N ILE A 33 -2.65 -2.71 14.21
CA ILE A 33 -2.06 -4.04 14.31
C ILE A 33 -2.63 -4.98 13.25
N ILE A 34 -3.95 -4.95 13.01
CA ILE A 34 -4.58 -5.75 11.95
C ILE A 34 -3.94 -5.43 10.60
N ILE A 35 -3.83 -4.14 10.24
CA ILE A 35 -3.21 -3.75 8.97
C ILE A 35 -1.77 -4.23 8.88
N ILE A 36 -0.96 -4.03 9.92
CA ILE A 36 0.45 -4.44 9.93
C ILE A 36 0.57 -5.95 9.70
N LEU A 37 -0.23 -6.75 10.41
CA LEU A 37 -0.24 -8.19 10.25
C LEU A 37 -0.66 -8.59 8.83
N GLU A 38 -1.76 -8.04 8.31
CA GLU A 38 -2.25 -8.34 6.96
C GLU A 38 -1.23 -7.99 5.86
N GLU A 39 -0.60 -6.81 5.96
CA GLU A 39 0.46 -6.42 5.01
C GLU A 39 1.68 -7.33 5.13
N THR A 40 2.08 -7.69 6.35
CA THR A 40 3.24 -8.57 6.57
C THR A 40 2.98 -9.96 5.98
N PHE A 41 1.81 -10.56 6.25
CA PHE A 41 1.45 -11.86 5.68
C PHE A 41 1.42 -11.84 4.15
N LYS A 42 0.87 -10.77 3.56
CA LYS A 42 0.85 -10.60 2.10
C LYS A 42 2.26 -10.46 1.52
N LEU A 43 3.13 -9.68 2.15
CA LEU A 43 4.52 -9.52 1.70
C LEU A 43 5.28 -10.85 1.76
N ILE A 44 5.13 -11.63 2.83
CA ILE A 44 5.72 -12.97 2.95
C ILE A 44 5.20 -13.87 1.81
N PHE A 45 3.89 -13.89 1.57
CA PHE A 45 3.30 -14.68 0.50
C PHE A 45 3.85 -14.30 -0.89
N LEU A 46 3.90 -13.01 -1.21
CA LEU A 46 4.47 -12.52 -2.46
C LEU A 46 5.97 -12.88 -2.57
N PHE A 47 6.73 -12.72 -1.49
CA PHE A 47 8.15 -13.03 -1.50
C PHE A 47 8.41 -14.51 -1.83
N ILE A 48 7.69 -15.43 -1.18
CA ILE A 48 7.79 -16.87 -1.47
C ILE A 48 7.41 -17.15 -2.93
N LEU A 49 6.27 -16.63 -3.38
CA LEU A 49 5.77 -16.84 -4.74
C LEU A 49 6.79 -16.40 -5.80
N PHE A 50 7.27 -15.16 -5.73
CA PHE A 50 8.19 -14.62 -6.74
C PHE A 50 9.61 -15.19 -6.63
N THR A 51 10.00 -15.73 -5.46
CA THR A 51 11.22 -16.52 -5.33
C THR A 51 11.10 -17.83 -6.12
N LEU A 52 9.96 -18.53 -6.00
CA LEU A 52 9.70 -19.76 -6.75
C LEU A 52 9.63 -19.52 -8.27
N LEU A 53 9.13 -18.35 -8.70
CA LEU A 53 9.12 -17.94 -10.11
C LEU A 53 10.48 -17.44 -10.62
N GLY A 54 11.49 -17.26 -9.76
CA GLY A 54 12.81 -16.74 -10.14
C GLY A 54 12.84 -15.24 -10.50
N THR A 55 11.77 -14.50 -10.24
CA THR A 55 11.57 -13.09 -10.65
C THR A 55 11.62 -12.10 -9.49
N ILE A 56 12.15 -12.52 -8.34
CA ILE A 56 12.17 -11.73 -7.09
C ILE A 56 12.81 -10.34 -7.23
N LYS A 57 13.82 -10.18 -8.10
CA LYS A 57 14.47 -8.87 -8.33
C LYS A 57 13.47 -7.84 -8.87
N TYR A 58 12.56 -8.26 -9.75
CA TYR A 58 11.53 -7.40 -10.32
C TYR A 58 10.43 -7.08 -9.30
N LEU A 59 10.09 -8.03 -8.43
CA LEU A 59 9.20 -7.78 -7.28
C LEU A 59 9.80 -6.71 -6.36
N LEU A 60 11.07 -6.83 -5.97
CA LEU A 60 11.71 -5.86 -5.07
C LEU A 60 11.76 -4.45 -5.68
N PHE A 61 12.11 -4.36 -6.97
CA PHE A 61 12.14 -3.08 -7.68
C PHE A 61 10.75 -2.42 -7.75
N SER A 62 9.73 -3.18 -8.18
CA SER A 62 8.34 -2.67 -8.24
C SER A 62 7.78 -2.35 -6.86
N LEU A 63 8.12 -3.11 -5.83
CA LEU A 63 7.71 -2.84 -4.45
C LEU A 63 8.31 -1.52 -3.94
N LEU A 64 9.59 -1.25 -4.23
CA LEU A 64 10.26 -0.01 -3.82
C LEU A 64 9.57 1.22 -4.42
N ILE A 65 9.27 1.17 -5.72
CA ILE A 65 8.54 2.25 -6.43
C ILE A 65 7.11 2.39 -5.89
N LEU A 66 6.42 1.28 -5.65
CA LEU A 66 5.06 1.33 -5.11
C LEU A 66 5.05 1.94 -3.70
N LEU A 67 6.03 1.62 -2.86
CA LEU A 67 6.13 2.14 -1.50
C LEU A 67 6.35 3.66 -1.47
N SER A 68 7.21 4.21 -2.35
CA SER A 68 7.42 5.66 -2.41
C SER A 68 6.13 6.41 -2.72
N ILE A 69 5.32 5.91 -3.66
CA ILE A 69 4.04 6.52 -4.04
C ILE A 69 2.97 6.30 -2.97
N ARG A 70 2.83 5.07 -2.46
CA ARG A 70 1.71 4.63 -1.58
C ARG A 70 1.68 5.36 -0.24
N ILE A 71 2.82 5.78 0.29
CA ILE A 71 2.90 6.53 1.56
C ILE A 71 2.11 7.85 1.47
N PHE A 72 2.08 8.48 0.30
CA PHE A 72 1.44 9.78 0.09
C PHE A 72 0.10 9.67 -0.63
N ALA A 73 -0.01 8.76 -1.60
CA ALA A 73 -1.23 8.53 -2.35
C ALA A 73 -2.35 7.90 -1.52
N GLY A 74 -1.98 7.21 -0.43
CA GLY A 74 -2.85 6.30 0.27
C GLY A 74 -2.96 4.97 -0.47
N GLY A 75 -3.97 4.18 -0.14
CA GLY A 75 -4.11 2.86 -0.75
C GLY A 75 -5.49 2.27 -0.57
N PHE A 76 -5.82 1.39 -1.50
CA PHE A 76 -7.02 0.56 -1.44
C PHE A 76 -6.77 -0.64 -0.51
N HIS A 77 -7.44 -0.67 0.64
CA HIS A 77 -7.60 -1.89 1.43
C HIS A 77 -9.01 -2.41 1.21
N ALA A 78 -9.12 -3.55 0.53
CA ALA A 78 -10.39 -4.25 0.40
C ALA A 78 -10.83 -4.76 1.77
N LYS A 79 -12.15 -4.73 2.04
CA LYS A 79 -12.74 -5.32 3.25
C LYS A 79 -12.42 -6.82 3.41
N ASN A 80 -12.06 -7.51 2.32
CA ASN A 80 -11.57 -8.88 2.34
C ASN A 80 -10.07 -8.96 2.04
N SER A 81 -9.29 -9.47 3.00
CA SER A 81 -7.83 -9.63 2.90
C SER A 81 -7.43 -10.53 1.72
N ILE A 82 -8.21 -11.56 1.41
CA ILE A 82 -7.97 -12.46 0.25
C ILE A 82 -8.04 -11.70 -1.07
N LYS A 83 -9.03 -10.81 -1.25
CA LYS A 83 -9.15 -9.99 -2.46
C LYS A 83 -7.94 -9.05 -2.59
N CYS A 84 -7.45 -8.53 -1.48
CA CYS A 84 -6.24 -7.69 -1.47
C CYS A 84 -4.99 -8.48 -1.87
N ILE A 85 -4.82 -9.71 -1.38
CA ILE A 85 -3.70 -10.59 -1.76
C ILE A 85 -3.77 -10.93 -3.25
N LEU A 86 -4.95 -11.34 -3.74
CA LEU A 86 -5.13 -11.68 -5.16
C LEU A 86 -4.84 -10.49 -6.07
N PHE A 87 -5.41 -9.31 -5.76
CA PHE A 87 -5.17 -8.09 -6.53
C PHE A 87 -3.69 -7.71 -6.52
N SER A 88 -3.03 -7.74 -5.36
CA SER A 88 -1.61 -7.40 -5.24
C SER A 88 -0.74 -8.39 -6.04
N THR A 89 -1.09 -9.68 -5.99
CA THR A 89 -0.38 -10.73 -6.73
C THR A 89 -0.50 -10.50 -8.23
N LEU A 90 -1.72 -10.27 -8.74
CA LEU A 90 -1.96 -9.97 -10.15
C LEU A 90 -1.22 -8.70 -10.58
N PHE A 91 -1.27 -7.64 -9.78
CA PHE A 91 -0.56 -6.40 -10.04
C PHE A 91 0.95 -6.63 -10.21
N PHE A 92 1.59 -7.30 -9.26
CA PHE A 92 3.03 -7.57 -9.34
C PHE A 92 3.39 -8.54 -10.48
N LEU A 93 2.54 -9.51 -10.78
CA LEU A 93 2.73 -10.41 -11.92
C LEU A 93 2.69 -9.62 -13.24
N CYS A 94 1.71 -8.72 -13.41
CA CYS A 94 1.65 -7.83 -14.57
C CYS A 94 2.92 -6.99 -14.70
N THR A 95 3.42 -6.40 -13.61
CA THR A 95 4.67 -5.62 -13.67
C THR A 95 5.88 -6.46 -14.09
N CYS A 96 5.95 -7.71 -13.64
CA CYS A 96 7.04 -8.63 -14.02
C CYS A 96 6.94 -9.07 -15.48
N ILE A 97 5.74 -9.20 -16.04
CA ILE A 97 5.57 -9.52 -17.47
C ILE A 97 5.90 -8.29 -18.31
N LEU A 98 5.40 -7.12 -17.92
CA LEU A 98 5.58 -5.86 -18.66
C LEU A 98 7.06 -5.52 -18.88
N ILE A 99 7.95 -5.88 -17.96
CA ILE A 99 9.37 -5.57 -18.09
C ILE A 99 10.03 -6.16 -19.34
N PHE A 100 9.52 -7.27 -19.86
CA PHE A 100 10.00 -7.87 -21.11
C PHE A 100 9.52 -7.11 -22.35
N TRP A 101 8.44 -6.34 -22.24
CA TRP A 101 7.86 -5.55 -23.34
C TRP A 101 8.34 -4.10 -23.36
N ILE A 102 8.73 -3.56 -22.20
CA ILE A 102 9.25 -2.20 -22.02
C ILE A 102 10.32 -1.82 -23.08
N PRO A 103 11.37 -2.64 -23.36
CA PRO A 103 12.39 -2.29 -24.34
C PRO A 103 11.87 -2.06 -25.76
N ASN A 104 10.71 -2.63 -26.11
CA ASN A 104 10.12 -2.52 -27.45
C ASN A 104 9.22 -1.28 -27.59
N PHE A 105 9.02 -0.51 -26.53
CA PHE A 105 8.19 0.69 -26.56
C PHE A 105 8.91 1.89 -27.18
N THR A 106 8.17 2.65 -27.97
CA THR A 106 8.66 3.91 -28.56
C THR A 106 8.72 5.01 -27.50
N ARG A 107 9.52 6.05 -27.74
CA ARG A 107 9.59 7.23 -26.85
C ARG A 107 8.21 7.86 -26.63
N ILE A 108 7.35 7.88 -27.65
CA ILE A 108 6.00 8.42 -27.58
C ILE A 108 5.14 7.62 -26.59
N THR A 109 5.22 6.29 -26.63
CA THR A 109 4.46 5.43 -25.70
C THR A 109 4.86 5.67 -24.24
N TYR A 110 6.15 5.88 -23.94
CA TYR A 110 6.59 6.25 -22.58
C TYR A 110 6.00 7.58 -22.11
N TRP A 111 5.99 8.59 -22.98
CA TRP A 111 5.39 9.89 -22.66
C TRP A 111 3.90 9.77 -22.36
N ILE A 112 3.16 9.03 -23.19
CA ILE A 112 1.73 8.81 -22.98
C ILE A 112 1.48 8.14 -21.63
N ILE A 113 2.19 7.03 -21.33
CA ILE A 113 2.03 6.30 -20.06
C ILE A 113 2.36 7.21 -18.86
N SER A 114 3.42 8.00 -18.94
CA SER A 114 3.86 8.89 -17.86
C SER A 114 2.87 10.04 -17.62
N VAL A 115 2.35 10.65 -18.67
CA VAL A 115 1.33 11.71 -18.54
C VAL A 115 0.04 11.13 -17.98
N THR A 116 -0.39 9.96 -18.46
CA THR A 116 -1.58 9.28 -17.94
C THR A 116 -1.42 8.91 -16.46
N SER A 117 -0.27 8.41 -16.02
CA SER A 117 -0.05 8.06 -14.61
C SER A 117 -0.12 9.28 -13.69
N ILE A 118 0.46 10.42 -14.10
CA ILE A 118 0.38 11.68 -13.36
C ILE A 118 -1.06 12.18 -13.27
N ILE A 119 -1.80 12.19 -14.39
CA ILE A 119 -3.21 12.62 -14.42
C ILE A 119 -4.06 11.74 -13.48
N LEU A 120 -3.91 10.42 -13.57
CA LEU A 120 -4.63 9.50 -12.69
C LEU A 120 -4.30 9.75 -11.22
N ASN A 121 -3.03 9.97 -10.90
CA ASN A 121 -2.64 10.29 -9.53
C ASN A 121 -3.25 11.63 -9.05
N ILE A 122 -3.26 12.67 -9.88
CA ILE A 122 -3.91 13.95 -9.55
C ILE A 122 -5.41 13.77 -9.29
N ILE A 123 -6.10 12.90 -10.04
CA ILE A 123 -7.55 12.71 -9.89
C ILE A 123 -7.85 11.90 -8.62
N TYR A 124 -7.14 10.79 -8.40
CA TYR A 124 -7.49 9.82 -7.37
C TYR A 124 -6.77 10.02 -6.03
N SER A 125 -5.64 10.73 -5.98
CA SER A 125 -4.87 10.95 -4.75
C SER A 125 -5.21 12.27 -4.02
N PRO A 126 -5.19 12.27 -2.66
CA PRO A 126 -5.03 11.12 -1.78
C PRO A 126 -6.36 10.38 -1.59
N VAL A 127 -6.32 9.05 -1.52
CA VAL A 127 -7.50 8.22 -1.23
C VAL A 127 -7.70 8.16 0.29
N PRO A 128 -8.72 8.83 0.87
CA PRO A 128 -9.02 8.71 2.29
C PRO A 128 -9.66 7.34 2.57
N SER A 129 -9.30 6.71 3.69
CA SER A 129 -10.00 5.53 4.18
C SER A 129 -10.97 5.92 5.29
N GLU A 130 -12.09 5.19 5.43
CA GLU A 130 -13.07 5.38 6.51
C GLU A 130 -12.38 5.40 7.90
N ASN A 131 -11.41 4.51 8.11
CA ASN A 131 -10.66 4.38 9.37
C ASN A 131 -9.46 5.35 9.49
N ARG A 132 -9.23 6.22 8.49
CA ARG A 132 -8.18 7.25 8.49
C ARG A 132 -8.64 8.50 7.74
N PRO A 133 -9.67 9.20 8.24
CA PRO A 133 -10.24 10.34 7.54
C PRO A 133 -9.24 11.49 7.44
N ILE A 134 -9.17 12.13 6.27
CA ILE A 134 -8.36 13.33 6.06
C ILE A 134 -9.26 14.56 6.30
N THR A 135 -9.32 15.02 7.54
CA THR A 135 -10.23 16.10 7.95
C THR A 135 -9.72 17.51 7.58
N ARG A 136 -8.40 17.69 7.50
CA ARG A 136 -7.79 19.01 7.24
C ARG A 136 -7.47 19.20 5.76
N VAL A 137 -8.04 20.24 5.14
CA VAL A 137 -7.80 20.61 3.73
C VAL A 137 -6.31 20.84 3.43
N LYS A 138 -5.60 21.57 4.31
CA LYS A 138 -4.14 21.80 4.18
C LYS A 138 -3.34 20.50 4.10
N ARG A 139 -3.71 19.50 4.91
CA ARG A 139 -3.05 18.18 4.91
C ARG A 139 -3.35 17.40 3.63
N LYS A 140 -4.60 17.48 3.13
CA LYS A 140 -4.99 16.85 1.86
C LYS A 140 -4.17 17.40 0.69
N LEU A 141 -4.03 18.72 0.60
CA LEU A 141 -3.25 19.38 -0.45
C LEU A 141 -1.77 19.00 -0.37
N HIS A 142 -1.19 18.98 0.83
CA HIS A 142 0.21 18.59 1.03
C HIS A 142 0.48 17.14 0.60
N LEU A 143 -0.39 16.20 0.98
CA LEU A 143 -0.28 14.79 0.56
C LEU A 143 -0.43 14.63 -0.95
N LYS A 144 -1.36 15.36 -1.57
CA LYS A 144 -1.56 15.38 -3.02
C LYS A 144 -0.29 15.85 -3.74
N PHE A 145 0.30 16.94 -3.29
CA PHE A 145 1.51 17.50 -3.88
C PHE A 145 2.69 16.52 -3.80
N ILE A 146 2.94 15.92 -2.63
CA ILE A 146 4.03 14.94 -2.47
C ILE A 146 3.75 13.66 -3.28
N SER A 147 2.49 13.22 -3.35
CA SER A 147 2.08 12.07 -4.17
C SER A 147 2.43 12.27 -5.64
N VAL A 148 2.16 13.45 -6.18
CA VAL A 148 2.49 13.81 -7.57
C VAL A 148 4.00 13.85 -7.78
N ILE A 149 4.75 14.51 -6.89
CA ILE A 149 6.22 14.54 -6.97
C ILE A 149 6.80 13.13 -6.95
N SER A 150 6.32 12.26 -6.06
CA SER A 150 6.79 10.88 -5.96
C SER A 150 6.45 10.01 -7.17
N THR A 151 5.48 10.40 -8.00
CA THR A 151 5.14 9.68 -9.23
C THR A 151 5.89 10.21 -10.45
N SER A 152 6.32 11.47 -10.38
CA SER A 152 7.10 12.13 -11.43
C SER A 152 8.61 11.91 -11.31
N CYS A 153 9.10 11.48 -10.14
CA CYS A 153 10.49 11.05 -9.91
C CYS A 153 10.65 9.57 -10.21
#